data_AF-A0A6H9RYH2-F1
#
_entry.id   AF-A0A6H9RYH2-F1
#
_cell.length_a   1.000
_cell.length_b   1.000
_cell.length_c   1.000
_cell.angle_alpha   90.00
_cell.angle_beta   90.00
_cell.angle_gamma   90.00
#
_symmetry.space_group_name_H-M   'P 1'
#
loop_
_entity.id
_entity.type
_entity.pdbx_description
1 polymer ?
#
loop_
_entity_poly.entity_id
_entity_poly.type
_entity_poly.pdbx_seq_one_letter_code
_entity_poly.pdbx_strand_id
1 'polypeptide(L)'
;MKSFMSRAALTGLLLGASMLATAATPAPKGAEVFIVSPADGATVAQEFTVKFGVKDISLAPAGDMTKNTGHHHLLIDVDKLPAAGAP
;
A
#
# COMPACT_ATOMS: atom_id res chain seq x y z
N MET A 1 44.61 -16.94 -0.14
CA MET A 1 43.37 -17.74 -0.22
C MET A 1 42.27 -17.22 0.72
N LYS A 2 42.55 -16.92 2.00
CA LYS A 2 41.53 -16.48 2.98
C LYS A 2 40.91 -15.09 2.72
N SER A 3 41.66 -14.13 2.16
CA SER A 3 41.18 -12.78 1.83
C SER A 3 40.23 -12.72 0.62
N PHE A 4 40.38 -13.64 -0.34
CA PHE A 4 39.53 -13.69 -1.54
C PHE A 4 38.12 -14.23 -1.26
N MET A 5 37.99 -15.20 -0.34
CA MET A 5 36.67 -15.72 0.07
C MET A 5 35.86 -14.72 0.89
N SER A 6 36.51 -13.82 1.65
CA SER A 6 35.79 -12.78 2.43
C SER A 6 35.19 -11.67 1.58
N ARG A 7 35.82 -11.30 0.45
CA ARG A 7 35.29 -10.23 -0.43
C ARG A 7 34.10 -10.73 -1.26
N ALA A 8 34.14 -11.97 -1.74
CA ALA A 8 33.03 -12.58 -2.48
C ALA A 8 31.76 -12.76 -1.62
N ALA A 9 31.92 -13.18 -0.36
CA ALA A 9 30.79 -13.30 0.58
C ALA A 9 30.16 -11.94 0.92
N LEU A 10 30.98 -10.88 1.06
CA LEU A 10 30.49 -9.53 1.36
C LEU A 10 29.77 -8.88 0.16
N THR A 11 30.23 -9.15 -1.08
CA THR A 11 29.54 -8.67 -2.29
C THR A 11 28.21 -9.41 -2.52
N GLY A 12 28.16 -10.72 -2.27
CA GLY A 12 26.92 -11.51 -2.35
C GLY A 12 25.85 -11.06 -1.35
N LEU A 13 26.25 -10.69 -0.13
CA LEU A 13 25.34 -10.20 0.91
C LEU A 13 24.75 -8.82 0.56
N LEU A 14 25.53 -7.94 -0.08
CA LEU A 14 25.08 -6.60 -0.50
C LEU A 14 24.13 -6.62 -1.70
N LEU A 15 24.28 -7.58 -2.63
CA LEU A 15 23.33 -7.77 -3.75
C LEU A 15 22.01 -8.41 -3.33
N GLY A 16 22.01 -9.27 -2.30
CA GLY A 16 20.81 -9.92 -1.79
C GLY A 16 19.86 -8.97 -1.04
N ALA A 17 20.38 -7.93 -0.40
CA ALA A 17 19.58 -6.97 0.37
C ALA A 17 18.79 -5.98 -0.52
N SER A 18 19.22 -5.75 -1.76
CA SER A 18 18.62 -4.77 -2.67
C SER A 18 17.27 -5.19 -3.26
N MET A 19 16.91 -6.47 -3.19
CA MET A 19 15.71 -7.04 -3.83
C MET A 19 14.46 -7.07 -2.92
N LEU A 20 14.54 -6.51 -1.71
CA LEU A 20 13.44 -6.51 -0.74
C LEU A 20 12.48 -5.30 -0.84
N ALA A 21 12.66 -4.44 -1.84
CA ALA A 21 11.71 -3.36 -2.12
C ALA A 21 10.56 -3.89 -2.98
N THR A 22 9.46 -4.31 -2.35
CA THR A 22 8.18 -4.49 -3.07
C THR A 22 7.69 -3.12 -3.53
N ALA A 23 7.99 -2.77 -4.78
CA ALA A 23 7.53 -1.53 -5.37
C ALA A 23 6.03 -1.66 -5.66
N ALA A 24 5.21 -0.80 -5.04
CA ALA A 24 3.80 -0.68 -5.40
C ALA A 24 3.66 -0.43 -6.91
N THR A 25 2.63 -1.02 -7.53
CA THR A 25 2.33 -0.75 -8.94
C THR A 25 1.83 0.70 -9.07
N PRO A 26 2.25 1.45 -10.10
CA PRO A 26 1.74 2.80 -10.32
C PRO A 26 0.22 2.79 -10.51
N ALA A 27 -0.47 3.70 -9.85
CA ALA A 27 -1.90 3.92 -10.06
C ALA A 27 -2.16 4.47 -11.48
N PRO A 28 -3.36 4.24 -12.05
CA PRO A 28 -3.75 4.86 -13.31
C PRO A 28 -3.66 6.39 -13.25
N LYS A 29 -3.42 7.03 -14.41
CA LYS A 29 -3.37 8.50 -14.48
C LYS A 29 -4.74 9.08 -14.08
N GLY A 30 -4.73 10.01 -13.12
CA GLY A 30 -5.95 10.65 -12.62
C GLY A 30 -6.70 9.84 -11.56
N ALA A 31 -6.15 8.69 -11.14
CA ALA A 31 -6.76 7.89 -10.08
C ALA A 31 -6.90 8.69 -8.78
N GLU A 32 -8.11 8.70 -8.23
CA GLU A 32 -8.43 9.31 -6.95
C GLU A 32 -9.26 8.34 -6.11
N VAL A 33 -9.03 8.37 -4.80
CA VAL A 33 -9.82 7.65 -3.80
C VAL A 33 -10.21 8.65 -2.72
N PHE A 34 -11.47 8.64 -2.28
CA PHE A 34 -11.97 9.63 -1.32
C PHE A 34 -13.17 9.09 -0.53
N ILE A 35 -13.50 9.76 0.57
CA ILE A 35 -14.71 9.49 1.35
C ILE A 35 -15.79 10.48 0.91
N VAL A 36 -16.92 9.95 0.41
CA VAL A 36 -18.09 10.73 0.00
C VAL A 36 -18.88 11.18 1.23
N SER A 37 -19.01 10.28 2.22
CA SER A 37 -19.63 10.57 3.51
C SER A 37 -19.02 9.67 4.59
N PRO A 38 -18.93 10.12 5.86
CA PRO A 38 -19.30 11.45 6.34
C PRO A 38 -18.42 12.56 5.75
N ALA A 39 -18.91 13.81 5.77
CA ALA A 39 -18.09 14.95 5.40
C ALA A 39 -16.98 15.17 6.43
N ASP A 40 -15.88 15.77 6.02
CA ASP A 40 -14.79 16.13 6.94
C ASP A 40 -15.31 17.00 8.09
N GLY A 41 -14.92 16.65 9.32
CA GLY A 41 -15.39 17.29 10.56
C GLY A 41 -16.83 16.98 10.98
N ALA A 42 -17.57 16.11 10.28
CA ALA A 42 -18.93 15.77 10.68
C ALA A 42 -18.97 14.97 12.00
N THR A 43 -19.93 15.30 12.85
CA THR A 43 -20.31 14.44 13.99
C THR A 43 -21.27 13.36 13.50
N VAL A 44 -20.95 12.10 13.80
CA VAL A 44 -21.75 10.93 13.42
C VAL A 44 -22.38 10.28 14.65
N ALA A 45 -23.45 9.51 14.44
CA ALA A 45 -24.03 8.67 15.48
C ALA A 45 -23.10 7.47 15.78
N GLN A 46 -23.43 6.70 16.81
CA GLN A 46 -22.66 5.49 17.16
C GLN A 46 -22.62 4.48 16.00
N GLU A 47 -23.72 4.36 15.27
CA GLU A 47 -23.78 3.59 14.02
C GLU A 47 -23.98 4.55 12.85
N PHE A 48 -23.11 4.43 11.86
CA PHE A 48 -23.13 5.27 10.67
C PHE A 48 -22.52 4.53 9.49
N THR A 49 -22.87 4.98 8.29
CA THR A 49 -22.33 4.43 7.05
C THR A 49 -21.22 5.32 6.51
N VAL A 50 -20.07 4.72 6.21
CA VAL A 50 -19.02 5.35 5.42
C VAL A 50 -19.24 5.00 3.95
N LYS A 51 -19.35 6.02 3.10
CA LYS A 51 -19.47 5.86 1.65
C LYS A 51 -18.16 6.21 0.99
N PHE A 52 -17.55 5.22 0.36
CA PHE A 52 -16.30 5.38 -0.37
C PHE A 52 -16.59 5.83 -1.81
N GLY A 53 -15.67 6.62 -2.35
CA GLY A 53 -15.63 7.04 -3.75
C GLY A 53 -14.28 6.73 -4.36
N VAL A 54 -14.31 6.42 -5.66
CA VAL A 54 -13.13 6.27 -6.50
C VAL A 54 -13.37 6.94 -7.85
N LYS A 55 -12.30 7.38 -8.49
CA LYS A 55 -12.32 7.94 -9.84
C LYS A 55 -11.08 7.44 -10.59
N ASP A 56 -11.26 7.10 -11.85
CA ASP A 56 -10.21 6.62 -12.75
C ASP A 56 -9.38 5.42 -12.22
N ILE A 57 -9.95 4.64 -11.29
CA ILE A 57 -9.38 3.39 -10.75
C ILE A 57 -10.50 2.40 -10.42
N SER A 58 -10.22 1.11 -10.60
CA SER A 58 -11.11 0.02 -10.22
C SER A 58 -10.72 -0.58 -8.86
N LEU A 59 -11.69 -1.07 -8.10
CA LEU A 59 -11.42 -1.77 -6.83
C LEU A 59 -11.25 -3.28 -7.05
N ALA A 60 -10.29 -3.88 -6.36
CA ALA A 60 -10.05 -5.31 -6.28
C ALA A 60 -9.63 -5.71 -4.85
N PRO A 61 -9.73 -6.99 -4.46
CA PRO A 61 -9.25 -7.45 -3.16
C PRO A 61 -7.77 -7.13 -2.92
N ALA A 62 -7.37 -6.96 -1.65
CA ALA A 62 -5.96 -6.77 -1.32
C ALA A 62 -5.11 -7.96 -1.80
N GLY A 63 -3.98 -7.67 -2.46
CA GLY A 63 -3.10 -8.67 -3.07
C GLY A 63 -3.49 -9.12 -4.48
N ASP A 64 -4.63 -8.68 -5.01
CA ASP A 64 -4.99 -8.91 -6.41
C ASP A 64 -4.05 -8.11 -7.35
N MET A 65 -3.50 -8.79 -8.36
CA MET A 65 -2.52 -8.23 -9.30
C MET A 65 -3.15 -7.77 -10.62
N THR A 66 -4.48 -7.67 -10.68
CA THR A 66 -5.19 -7.12 -11.83
C THR A 66 -4.69 -5.72 -12.14
N LYS A 67 -4.46 -5.44 -13.43
CA LYS A 67 -3.90 -4.16 -13.85
C LYS A 67 -4.90 -3.03 -13.56
N ASN A 68 -4.39 -1.87 -13.13
CA ASN A 68 -5.18 -0.66 -12.90
C ASN A 68 -6.25 -0.81 -11.80
N THR A 69 -6.08 -1.78 -10.90
CA THR A 69 -6.93 -1.95 -9.72
C THR A 69 -6.17 -1.64 -8.43
N GLY A 70 -6.92 -1.33 -7.38
CA GLY A 70 -6.40 -1.18 -6.02
C GLY A 70 -7.45 -1.50 -4.97
N HIS A 71 -7.15 -1.24 -3.70
CA HIS A 71 -8.08 -1.38 -2.59
C HIS A 71 -8.08 -0.09 -1.76
N HIS A 72 -9.19 0.22 -1.10
CA HIS A 72 -9.38 1.47 -0.37
C HIS A 72 -9.51 1.19 1.13
N HIS A 73 -8.55 1.67 1.92
CA HIS A 73 -8.51 1.51 3.37
C HIS A 73 -9.34 2.57 4.10
N LEU A 74 -10.02 2.18 5.18
CA LEU A 74 -10.54 3.09 6.20
C LEU A 74 -9.77 2.86 7.49
N LEU A 75 -9.08 3.90 7.94
CA LEU A 75 -8.29 3.88 9.17
C LEU A 75 -8.99 4.76 10.20
N ILE A 76 -9.22 4.21 11.39
CA ILE A 76 -9.87 4.89 12.51
C ILE A 76 -8.91 4.85 13.69
N ASP A 77 -8.52 6.03 14.19
CA ASP A 77 -7.72 6.22 15.41
C ASP A 77 -6.49 5.29 15.51
N VAL A 78 -5.76 5.13 14.40
CA VAL A 78 -4.58 4.27 14.34
C VAL A 78 -3.30 5.03 14.69
N ASP A 79 -2.49 4.47 15.59
CA ASP A 79 -1.16 5.02 15.93
C ASP A 79 -0.10 4.75 14.85
N LYS A 80 -0.30 3.67 14.07
CA LYS A 80 0.62 3.20 13.03
C LYS A 80 -0.16 2.78 11.81
N LEU A 81 0.38 3.12 10.64
CA LEU A 81 -0.18 2.70 9.36
C LEU A 81 0.05 1.19 9.16
N PRO A 82 -0.87 0.50 8.46
CA PRO A 82 -0.65 -0.87 8.03
C PRO A 82 0.57 -0.95 7.10
N ALA A 83 1.19 -2.14 7.04
CA ALA A 83 2.26 -2.38 6.09
C ALA A 83 1.75 -2.16 4.65
N ALA A 84 2.61 -1.65 3.78
CA ALA A 84 2.22 -1.39 2.39
C ALA A 84 1.68 -2.67 1.72
N GLY A 85 0.46 -2.60 1.17
CA GLY A 85 -0.20 -3.70 0.49
C GLY A 85 -0.88 -4.74 1.40
N ALA A 86 -0.80 -4.59 2.72
CA ALA A 86 -1.58 -5.41 3.65
C ALA A 86 -3.07 -4.99 3.63
N PRO A 87 -4.01 -5.94 3.83
CA PRO A 87 -5.40 -5.62 4.10
C PRO A 87 -5.59 -4.94 5.47
#